data_AF-W4IP62-F1
#
_entry.id   AF-W4IP62-F1
#
_cell.length_a   1.000
_cell.length_b   1.000
_cell.length_c   1.000
_cell.angle_alpha   90.00
_cell.angle_beta   90.00
_cell.angle_gamma   90.00
#
_symmetry.space_group_name_H-M   'P 1'
#
loop_
_entity.id
_entity.type
_entity.pdbx_description
1 polymer ?
#
loop_
_entity_poly.entity_id
_entity_poly.type
_entity_poly.pdbx_seq_one_letter_code
_entity_poly.pdbx_strand_id
1 'polypeptide(L)'
;MIFHKCFKICSLSCTVLWVTAISSIIQPDKQQEKDELSNNFISTEQLLDISEKWKASEWNNMFNHIRNEWEDFYLVLQNDERNILQEKHSNWNEWIQHLENKWGNINENINPEYKTHLLHISLTWNEKQWEHWAYNTLKYFLENDWNIFIQEITEEINTHIDQQWIKWLHEKNSMWLSNDWIIDENSFWEKMIKLDSSKYAWTQDVKQYWIKWKERTNHQNFMWNNWIHNKNQVINHMKKDKLEDWAKDKYDSFNKWREIFLQDWTANQKWKQLAK
;
A
#
# COMPACT_ATOMS: atom_id res chain seq x y z
N MET A 1 -0.77 19.56 -16.29
CA MET A 1 0.53 18.84 -16.22
C MET A 1 0.90 18.54 -14.76
N ILE A 2 0.07 17.75 -14.06
CA ILE A 2 0.18 17.50 -12.59
C ILE A 2 0.15 15.99 -12.23
N PHE A 3 0.02 15.08 -13.20
CA PHE A 3 -0.10 13.63 -12.97
C PHE A 3 1.21 12.88 -12.65
N HIS A 4 2.30 13.57 -12.25
CA HIS A 4 3.63 12.94 -12.11
C HIS A 4 4.19 12.90 -10.69
N LYS A 5 3.45 13.33 -9.66
CA LYS A 5 3.97 13.38 -8.28
C LYS A 5 3.44 12.31 -7.31
N CYS A 6 2.31 11.66 -7.57
CA CYS A 6 1.77 10.66 -6.63
C CYS A 6 2.38 9.25 -6.77
N PHE A 7 3.11 8.96 -7.85
CA PHE A 7 3.59 7.59 -8.13
C PHE A 7 4.89 7.19 -7.40
N LYS A 8 5.48 8.06 -6.56
CA LYS A 8 6.81 7.82 -5.97
C LYS A 8 6.82 7.21 -4.56
N ILE A 9 5.69 7.08 -3.89
CA ILE A 9 5.68 6.67 -2.45
C ILE A 9 5.49 5.15 -2.28
N CYS A 10 4.92 4.43 -3.24
CA CYS A 10 4.65 2.98 -3.10
C CYS A 10 5.84 2.03 -3.38
N SER A 11 7.04 2.53 -3.68
CA SER A 11 8.18 1.66 -4.09
C SER A 11 9.21 1.35 -3.01
N LEU A 12 9.06 1.87 -1.79
CA LEU A 12 10.11 1.83 -0.76
C LEU A 12 9.83 0.91 0.44
N SER A 13 8.67 0.25 0.54
CA SER A 13 8.34 -0.59 1.71
C SER A 13 8.77 -2.06 1.61
N CYS A 14 9.23 -2.53 0.44
CA CYS A 14 9.52 -3.95 0.22
C CYS A 14 10.89 -4.44 0.73
N THR A 15 11.75 -3.57 1.28
CA THR A 15 13.12 -3.97 1.69
C THR A 15 13.33 -4.15 3.19
N VAL A 16 12.35 -3.86 4.05
CA VAL A 16 12.60 -3.76 5.51
C VAL A 16 12.15 -4.96 6.33
N LEU A 17 11.29 -5.86 5.82
CA LEU A 17 10.67 -6.89 6.67
C LEU A 17 11.50 -8.18 6.90
N TRP A 18 12.67 -8.33 6.28
CA TRP A 18 13.52 -9.52 6.51
C TRP A 18 14.73 -9.28 7.43
N VAL A 19 15.04 -8.02 7.78
CA VAL A 19 16.26 -7.72 8.56
C VAL A 19 15.99 -7.55 10.07
N THR A 20 14.75 -7.27 10.48
CA THR A 20 14.46 -6.86 11.87
C THR A 20 14.03 -7.98 12.82
N ALA A 21 13.84 -9.22 12.36
CA ALA A 21 13.37 -10.31 13.22
C ALA A 21 14.46 -10.96 14.10
N ILE A 22 15.75 -10.64 13.93
CA ILE A 22 16.85 -11.37 14.60
C ILE A 22 17.41 -10.62 15.84
N SER A 23 17.06 -9.35 16.06
CA SER A 23 17.78 -8.51 17.02
C SER A 23 17.21 -8.43 18.45
N SER A 24 16.20 -9.21 18.83
CA SER A 24 15.61 -9.08 20.18
C SER A 24 15.21 -10.40 20.85
N ILE A 25 16.19 -11.24 21.17
CA ILE A 25 16.01 -12.32 22.17
C ILE A 25 17.26 -12.36 23.09
N ILE A 26 17.06 -11.86 24.32
CA ILE A 26 17.66 -12.22 25.62
C ILE A 26 19.13 -12.66 25.59
N GLN A 27 20.03 -11.88 26.21
CA GLN A 27 21.43 -12.27 26.48
C GLN A 27 21.54 -13.10 27.77
N PRO A 28 21.93 -14.38 27.71
CA PRO A 28 22.43 -15.12 28.86
C PRO A 28 23.93 -14.86 29.07
N ASP A 29 24.44 -15.25 30.25
CA ASP A 29 25.80 -15.00 30.70
C ASP A 29 26.86 -15.75 29.86
N LYS A 30 27.94 -15.04 29.48
CA LYS A 30 28.92 -15.45 28.44
C LYS A 30 29.75 -16.69 28.80
N GLN A 31 29.75 -17.09 30.06
CA GLN A 31 30.52 -18.24 30.56
C GLN A 31 29.74 -19.56 30.39
N GLN A 32 28.42 -19.53 30.58
CA GLN A 32 27.55 -20.71 30.50
C GLN A 32 27.33 -21.16 29.05
N GLU A 33 27.27 -20.21 28.11
CA GLU A 33 27.18 -20.45 26.67
C GLU A 33 28.44 -21.14 26.11
N LYS A 34 29.60 -20.93 26.76
CA LYS A 34 30.91 -21.44 26.35
C LYS A 34 31.10 -22.91 26.69
N ASP A 35 30.55 -23.36 27.83
CA ASP A 35 30.64 -24.74 28.31
C ASP A 35 29.56 -25.64 27.68
N GLU A 36 28.40 -25.10 27.30
CA GLU A 36 27.41 -25.83 26.49
C GLU A 36 27.87 -26.05 25.03
N LEU A 37 28.57 -25.07 24.44
CA LEU A 37 29.05 -25.18 23.06
C LEU A 37 30.25 -26.11 22.88
N SER A 38 31.15 -26.16 23.86
CA SER A 38 32.30 -27.08 23.80
C SER A 38 31.87 -28.55 23.93
N ASN A 39 30.74 -28.82 24.59
CA ASN A 39 30.17 -30.16 24.73
C ASN A 39 29.24 -30.53 23.57
N ASN A 40 28.69 -29.56 22.86
CA ASN A 40 27.92 -29.74 21.63
C ASN A 40 28.82 -29.61 20.39
N PHE A 41 29.77 -30.53 20.23
CA PHE A 41 30.22 -30.92 18.89
C PHE A 41 29.00 -31.53 18.19
N ILE A 42 28.09 -30.68 17.69
CA ILE A 42 26.94 -31.05 16.87
C ILE A 42 27.55 -31.82 15.71
N SER A 43 27.38 -33.15 15.75
CA SER A 43 27.93 -33.99 14.71
C SER A 43 27.31 -33.53 13.39
N THR A 44 28.10 -33.53 12.34
CA THR A 44 27.65 -33.31 10.96
C THR A 44 26.45 -34.20 10.58
N GLU A 45 26.17 -35.26 11.34
CA GLU A 45 24.96 -36.10 11.23
C GLU A 45 23.67 -35.34 11.54
N GLN A 46 23.64 -34.41 12.50
CA GLN A 46 22.44 -33.58 12.77
C GLN A 46 22.15 -32.60 11.62
N LEU A 47 23.18 -32.16 10.88
CA LEU A 47 23.06 -31.35 9.66
C LEU A 47 22.57 -32.15 8.44
N LEU A 48 22.71 -33.48 8.50
CA LEU A 48 22.57 -34.42 7.39
C LEU A 48 21.23 -35.17 7.36
N ASP A 49 20.43 -35.08 8.42
CA ASP A 49 19.23 -35.91 8.56
C ASP A 49 18.19 -35.62 7.46
N ILE A 50 18.25 -34.41 6.88
CA ILE A 50 17.35 -33.97 5.82
C ILE A 50 18.13 -33.60 4.55
N SER A 51 17.86 -34.34 3.47
CA SER A 51 18.51 -34.09 2.18
C SER A 51 18.13 -32.73 1.56
N GLU A 52 19.07 -32.06 0.89
CA GLU A 52 18.79 -30.82 0.14
C GLU A 52 17.71 -30.99 -0.93
N LYS A 53 17.59 -32.20 -1.49
CA LYS A 53 16.53 -32.53 -2.45
C LYS A 53 15.15 -32.47 -1.80
N TRP A 54 15.02 -32.95 -0.57
CA TRP A 54 13.77 -32.85 0.20
C TRP A 54 13.44 -31.39 0.51
N LYS A 55 14.41 -30.60 1.01
CA LYS A 55 14.21 -29.17 1.31
C LYS A 55 13.76 -28.37 0.09
N ALA A 56 14.35 -28.67 -1.08
CA ALA A 56 13.93 -28.07 -2.35
C ALA A 56 12.50 -28.49 -2.75
N SER A 57 12.11 -29.75 -2.50
CA SER A 57 10.75 -30.22 -2.73
C SER A 57 9.74 -29.52 -1.83
N GLU A 58 10.03 -29.37 -0.54
CA GLU A 58 9.16 -28.68 0.41
C GLU A 58 8.94 -27.21 0.04
N TRP A 59 10.01 -26.53 -0.37
CA TRP A 59 9.89 -25.18 -0.90
C TRP A 59 8.99 -25.11 -2.13
N ASN A 60 9.17 -26.03 -3.10
CA ASN A 60 8.35 -26.05 -4.30
C ASN A 60 6.88 -26.33 -3.98
N ASN A 61 6.60 -27.22 -3.02
CA ASN A 61 5.26 -27.53 -2.56
C ASN A 61 4.59 -26.30 -1.93
N MET A 62 5.27 -25.64 -0.99
CA MET A 62 4.82 -24.40 -0.36
C MET A 62 4.56 -23.31 -1.40
N PHE A 63 5.51 -23.08 -2.31
CA PHE A 63 5.42 -21.99 -3.27
C PHE A 63 4.32 -22.22 -4.31
N ASN A 64 4.08 -23.47 -4.72
CA ASN A 64 2.95 -23.83 -5.57
C ASN A 64 1.61 -23.67 -4.84
N HIS A 65 1.54 -24.02 -3.56
CA HIS A 65 0.33 -23.80 -2.76
C HIS A 65 -0.03 -22.31 -2.69
N ILE A 66 0.95 -21.44 -2.39
CA ILE A 66 0.75 -19.98 -2.37
C ILE A 66 0.28 -19.45 -3.73
N ARG A 67 0.83 -19.96 -4.83
CA ARG A 67 0.41 -19.57 -6.17
C ARG A 67 -1.04 -19.92 -6.46
N ASN A 68 -1.54 -21.02 -5.90
CA ASN A 68 -2.94 -21.41 -6.05
C ASN A 68 -3.84 -20.53 -5.17
N GLU A 69 -3.47 -20.32 -3.90
CA GLU A 69 -4.22 -19.46 -2.97
C GLU A 69 -4.25 -17.98 -3.41
N TRP A 70 -3.26 -17.54 -4.19
CA TRP A 70 -3.21 -16.19 -4.72
C TRP A 70 -4.46 -15.83 -5.53
N GLU A 71 -5.02 -16.75 -6.31
CA GLU A 71 -6.19 -16.45 -7.14
C GLU A 71 -7.42 -16.13 -6.27
N ASP A 72 -7.65 -16.91 -5.21
CA ASP A 72 -8.72 -16.66 -4.25
C ASP A 72 -8.50 -15.33 -3.51
N PHE A 73 -7.27 -15.08 -3.07
CA PHE A 73 -6.92 -13.81 -2.43
C PHE A 73 -7.11 -12.61 -3.37
N TYR A 74 -6.73 -12.74 -4.64
CA TYR A 74 -6.91 -11.68 -5.63
C TYR A 74 -8.39 -11.37 -5.87
N LEU A 75 -9.27 -12.38 -5.85
CA LEU A 75 -10.71 -12.18 -5.90
C LEU A 75 -11.24 -11.40 -4.69
N VAL A 76 -10.70 -11.66 -3.49
CA VAL A 76 -11.04 -10.86 -2.29
C VAL A 76 -10.66 -9.40 -2.50
N LEU A 77 -9.44 -9.11 -2.97
CA LEU A 77 -9.02 -7.73 -3.26
C LEU A 77 -9.91 -7.05 -4.30
N GLN A 78 -10.27 -7.75 -5.37
CA GLN A 78 -11.17 -7.23 -6.38
C GLN A 78 -12.57 -6.94 -5.83
N ASN A 79 -13.04 -7.75 -4.88
CA ASN A 79 -14.32 -7.56 -4.23
C ASN A 79 -14.29 -6.35 -3.30
N ASP A 80 -13.23 -6.20 -2.51
CA ASP A 80 -13.04 -5.07 -1.62
C ASP A 80 -13.04 -3.73 -2.39
N GLU A 81 -12.29 -3.65 -3.50
CA GLU A 81 -12.30 -2.49 -4.38
C GLU A 81 -13.72 -2.18 -4.90
N ARG A 82 -14.47 -3.20 -5.33
CA ARG A 82 -15.85 -3.01 -5.79
C ARG A 82 -16.75 -2.51 -4.67
N ASN A 83 -16.61 -3.02 -3.46
CA ASN A 83 -17.42 -2.60 -2.31
C ASN A 83 -17.16 -1.13 -1.97
N ILE A 84 -15.89 -0.71 -1.94
CA ILE A 84 -15.53 0.70 -1.73
C ILE A 84 -16.20 1.58 -2.79
N LEU A 85 -16.07 1.24 -4.07
CA LEU A 85 -16.69 2.02 -5.16
C LEU A 85 -18.23 2.01 -5.10
N GLN A 86 -18.85 0.91 -4.67
CA GLN A 86 -20.30 0.82 -4.47
C GLN A 86 -20.79 1.69 -3.31
N GLU A 87 -20.02 1.78 -2.23
CA GLU A 87 -20.31 2.69 -1.13
C GLU A 87 -20.28 4.15 -1.61
N LYS A 88 -19.22 4.55 -2.35
CA LYS A 88 -19.15 5.89 -2.95
C LYS A 88 -20.26 6.16 -3.96
N HIS A 89 -20.66 5.14 -4.71
CA HIS A 89 -21.80 5.24 -5.61
C HIS A 89 -23.11 5.50 -4.85
N SER A 90 -23.30 4.83 -3.71
CA SER A 90 -24.50 4.97 -2.87
C SER A 90 -24.57 6.34 -2.19
N ASN A 91 -23.41 6.86 -1.76
CA ASN A 91 -23.31 8.16 -1.09
C ASN A 91 -23.17 9.34 -2.08
N TRP A 92 -23.31 9.08 -3.38
CA TRP A 92 -23.12 10.08 -4.44
C TRP A 92 -24.02 11.31 -4.26
N ASN A 93 -25.30 11.09 -3.97
CA ASN A 93 -26.26 12.19 -3.82
C ASN A 93 -25.98 13.02 -2.56
N GLU A 94 -25.50 12.39 -1.49
CA GLU A 94 -25.11 13.09 -0.26
C GLU A 94 -23.91 14.00 -0.52
N TRP A 95 -22.93 13.50 -1.29
CA TRP A 95 -21.77 14.30 -1.70
C TRP A 95 -22.19 15.50 -2.57
N ILE A 96 -23.11 15.31 -3.52
CA ILE A 96 -23.66 16.41 -4.33
C ILE A 96 -24.37 17.44 -3.45
N GLN A 97 -25.24 17.01 -2.54
CA GLN A 97 -25.93 17.91 -1.60
C GLN A 97 -24.96 18.68 -0.71
N HIS A 98 -23.88 18.03 -0.27
CA HIS A 98 -22.81 18.68 0.47
C HIS A 98 -22.16 19.81 -0.35
N LEU A 99 -21.89 19.60 -1.65
CA LEU A 99 -21.37 20.67 -2.53
C LEU A 99 -22.38 21.80 -2.73
N GLU A 100 -23.66 21.48 -2.93
CA GLU A 100 -24.73 22.49 -3.05
C GLU A 100 -24.81 23.37 -1.81
N ASN A 101 -24.72 22.78 -0.62
CA ASN A 101 -24.71 23.51 0.64
C ASN A 101 -23.44 24.37 0.78
N LYS A 102 -22.28 23.77 0.49
CA LYS A 102 -20.97 24.44 0.58
C LYS A 102 -20.90 25.68 -0.31
N TRP A 103 -21.33 25.56 -1.56
CA TRP A 103 -21.19 26.61 -2.56
C TRP A 103 -22.46 27.45 -2.76
N GLY A 104 -23.60 27.01 -2.23
CA GLY A 104 -24.82 27.79 -2.16
C GLY A 104 -24.68 29.03 -1.26
N ASN A 105 -23.90 28.90 -0.19
CA ASN A 105 -23.57 29.97 0.76
C ASN A 105 -22.07 30.29 0.72
N ILE A 106 -21.64 30.98 -0.33
CA ILE A 106 -20.22 31.27 -0.63
C ILE A 106 -19.47 31.95 0.53
N ASN A 107 -20.20 32.67 1.41
CA ASN A 107 -19.62 33.46 2.49
C ASN A 107 -18.81 32.62 3.51
N GLU A 108 -19.13 31.34 3.72
CA GLU A 108 -18.54 30.53 4.80
C GLU A 108 -17.36 29.67 4.33
N ASN A 109 -17.31 29.32 3.04
CA ASN A 109 -16.43 28.26 2.53
C ASN A 109 -15.28 28.75 1.65
N ILE A 110 -15.13 30.07 1.53
CA ILE A 110 -13.99 30.71 0.89
C ILE A 110 -12.93 31.06 1.94
N ASN A 111 -11.65 30.88 1.59
CA ASN A 111 -10.51 31.34 2.39
C ASN A 111 -10.71 32.80 2.83
N PRO A 112 -10.52 33.15 4.11
CA PRO A 112 -10.74 34.51 4.64
C PRO A 112 -10.06 35.64 3.84
N GLU A 113 -8.84 35.42 3.34
CA GLU A 113 -8.10 36.39 2.54
C GLU A 113 -8.75 36.60 1.17
N TYR A 114 -9.10 35.50 0.49
CA TYR A 114 -9.80 35.57 -0.80
C TYR A 114 -11.21 36.12 -0.64
N LYS A 115 -11.90 35.79 0.45
CA LYS A 115 -13.21 36.34 0.81
C LYS A 115 -13.15 37.85 0.97
N THR A 116 -12.17 38.36 1.72
CA THR A 116 -11.98 39.81 1.92
C THR A 116 -11.72 40.52 0.58
N HIS A 117 -10.87 39.93 -0.27
CA HIS A 117 -10.61 40.45 -1.60
C HIS A 117 -11.86 40.43 -2.48
N LEU A 118 -12.59 39.31 -2.51
CA LEU A 118 -13.83 39.14 -3.27
C LEU A 118 -14.88 40.15 -2.83
N LEU A 119 -15.07 40.35 -1.52
CA LEU A 119 -15.98 41.36 -0.97
C LEU A 119 -15.59 42.76 -1.48
N HIS A 120 -14.32 43.13 -1.39
CA HIS A 120 -13.85 44.44 -1.84
C HIS A 120 -14.09 44.71 -3.33
N ILE A 121 -13.74 43.75 -4.21
CA ILE A 121 -13.92 43.93 -5.66
C ILE A 121 -15.39 43.82 -6.07
N SER A 122 -16.17 42.98 -5.38
CA SER A 122 -17.56 42.71 -5.73
C SER A 122 -18.52 43.89 -5.55
N LEU A 123 -18.16 44.87 -4.70
CA LEU A 123 -18.93 46.11 -4.51
C LEU A 123 -19.10 46.92 -5.81
N THR A 124 -18.20 46.72 -6.77
CA THR A 124 -18.21 47.42 -8.07
C THR A 124 -18.68 46.55 -9.23
N TRP A 125 -19.01 45.27 -8.97
CA TRP A 125 -19.33 44.32 -10.02
C TRP A 125 -20.78 44.42 -10.47
N ASN A 126 -20.97 44.42 -11.78
CA ASN A 126 -22.28 44.23 -12.40
C ASN A 126 -22.61 42.74 -12.57
N GLU A 127 -23.84 42.43 -13.02
CA GLU A 127 -24.32 41.06 -13.19
C GLU A 127 -23.44 40.23 -14.13
N LYS A 128 -22.95 40.81 -15.23
CA LYS A 128 -22.05 40.10 -16.17
C LYS A 128 -20.72 39.72 -15.54
N GLN A 129 -20.18 40.55 -14.66
CA GLN A 129 -18.94 40.25 -13.94
C GLN A 129 -19.15 39.12 -12.93
N TRP A 130 -20.31 39.05 -12.30
CA TRP A 130 -20.69 37.94 -11.42
C TRP A 130 -20.89 36.62 -12.18
N GLU A 131 -21.57 36.66 -13.33
CA GLU A 131 -21.69 35.50 -14.22
C GLU A 131 -20.30 35.01 -14.65
N HIS A 132 -19.42 35.93 -15.07
CA HIS A 132 -18.04 35.59 -15.43
C HIS A 132 -17.29 34.95 -14.26
N TRP A 133 -17.43 35.47 -13.05
CA TRP A 133 -16.80 34.87 -11.87
C TRP A 133 -17.34 33.47 -11.57
N ALA A 134 -18.66 33.25 -11.68
CA ALA A 134 -19.26 31.93 -11.46
C ALA A 134 -18.71 30.88 -12.44
N TYR A 135 -18.72 31.19 -13.73
CA TYR A 135 -18.28 30.24 -14.76
C TYR A 135 -16.76 30.02 -14.83
N ASN A 136 -15.95 30.88 -14.20
CA ASN A 136 -14.50 30.71 -14.15
C ASN A 136 -14.03 30.24 -12.78
N THR A 137 -14.29 31.03 -11.73
CA THR A 137 -13.75 30.78 -10.39
C THR A 137 -14.56 29.73 -9.64
N LEU A 138 -15.89 29.88 -9.55
CA LEU A 138 -16.71 28.90 -8.84
C LEU A 138 -16.67 27.54 -9.53
N LYS A 139 -16.74 27.51 -10.87
CA LYS A 139 -16.54 26.30 -11.67
C LYS A 139 -15.19 25.61 -11.38
N TYR A 140 -14.12 26.39 -11.24
CA TYR A 140 -12.80 25.88 -10.87
C TYR A 140 -12.78 25.29 -9.46
N PHE A 141 -13.43 25.93 -8.48
CA PHE A 141 -13.52 25.38 -7.13
C PHE A 141 -14.29 24.05 -7.09
N LEU A 142 -15.39 23.95 -7.84
CA LEU A 142 -16.14 22.69 -7.99
C LEU A 142 -15.29 21.59 -8.63
N GLU A 143 -14.52 21.92 -9.68
CA GLU A 143 -13.58 20.97 -10.29
C GLU A 143 -12.49 20.54 -9.30
N ASN A 144 -12.01 21.45 -8.44
CA ASN A 144 -11.06 21.10 -7.40
C ASN A 144 -11.66 20.15 -6.35
N ASP A 145 -12.91 20.38 -5.93
CA ASP A 145 -13.61 19.47 -5.00
C ASP A 145 -13.81 18.07 -5.61
N TRP A 146 -14.11 17.99 -6.92
CA TRP A 146 -14.13 16.71 -7.63
C TRP A 146 -12.78 15.99 -7.60
N ASN A 147 -11.69 16.71 -7.88
CA ASN A 147 -10.34 16.13 -7.86
C ASN A 147 -9.95 15.63 -6.47
N ILE A 148 -10.29 16.38 -5.42
CA ILE A 148 -10.09 15.96 -4.03
C ILE A 148 -10.87 14.68 -3.74
N PHE A 149 -12.14 14.63 -4.13
CA PHE A 149 -12.99 13.45 -3.92
C PHE A 149 -12.41 12.19 -4.60
N ILE A 150 -11.94 12.30 -5.85
CA ILE A 150 -11.27 11.19 -6.54
C ILE A 150 -9.95 10.80 -5.84
N GLN A 151 -9.19 11.78 -5.34
CA GLN A 151 -7.97 11.51 -4.59
C GLN A 151 -8.26 10.74 -3.29
N GLU A 152 -9.27 11.15 -2.53
CA GLU A 152 -9.68 10.48 -1.29
C GLU A 152 -10.07 9.02 -1.54
N ILE A 153 -10.85 8.74 -2.60
CA ILE A 153 -11.19 7.38 -3.00
C ILE A 153 -9.94 6.58 -3.40
N THR A 154 -9.04 7.21 -4.15
CA THR A 154 -7.76 6.59 -4.56
C THR A 154 -6.93 6.18 -3.34
N GLU A 155 -6.84 7.06 -2.34
CA GLU A 155 -6.09 6.82 -1.11
C GLU A 155 -6.73 5.72 -0.26
N GLU A 156 -8.06 5.69 -0.18
CA GLU A 156 -8.82 4.66 0.52
C GLU A 156 -8.59 3.26 -0.11
N ILE A 157 -8.76 3.15 -1.44
CA ILE A 157 -8.51 1.90 -2.17
C ILE A 157 -7.06 1.44 -1.98
N ASN A 158 -6.09 2.35 -2.17
CA ASN A 158 -4.68 1.99 -2.03
C ASN A 158 -4.37 1.50 -0.61
N THR A 159 -4.83 2.24 0.40
CA THR A 159 -4.55 1.92 1.79
C THR A 159 -5.15 0.57 2.17
N HIS A 160 -6.42 0.34 1.86
CA HIS A 160 -7.11 -0.91 2.19
C HIS A 160 -6.47 -2.11 1.49
N ILE A 161 -6.24 -2.02 0.18
CA ILE A 161 -5.69 -3.12 -0.61
C ILE A 161 -4.23 -3.42 -0.22
N ASP A 162 -3.41 -2.39 -0.01
CA ASP A 162 -2.01 -2.58 0.39
C ASP A 162 -1.91 -3.20 1.79
N GLN A 163 -2.81 -2.84 2.72
CA GLN A 163 -2.88 -3.47 4.05
C GLN A 163 -3.24 -4.95 3.96
N GLN A 164 -4.25 -5.32 3.16
CA GLN A 164 -4.63 -6.73 2.96
C GLN A 164 -3.48 -7.52 2.33
N TRP A 165 -2.80 -6.94 1.34
CA TRP A 165 -1.66 -7.57 0.69
C TRP A 165 -0.49 -7.81 1.63
N ILE A 166 -0.10 -6.79 2.40
CA ILE A 166 0.96 -6.88 3.40
C ILE A 166 0.64 -7.95 4.44
N LYS A 167 -0.60 -7.97 4.93
CA LYS A 167 -1.07 -8.96 5.92
C LYS A 167 -0.97 -10.38 5.36
N TRP A 168 -1.47 -10.61 4.15
CA TRP A 168 -1.41 -11.91 3.51
C TRP A 168 0.04 -12.36 3.27
N LEU A 169 0.91 -11.48 2.77
CA LEU A 169 2.34 -11.77 2.62
C LEU A 169 3.01 -12.13 3.94
N HIS A 170 2.69 -11.40 5.01
CA HIS A 170 3.20 -11.68 6.34
C HIS A 170 2.77 -13.07 6.82
N GLU A 171 1.48 -13.42 6.65
CA GLU A 171 0.96 -14.76 6.99
C GLU A 171 1.69 -15.86 6.23
N LYS A 172 1.86 -15.72 4.90
CA LYS A 172 2.56 -16.73 4.09
C LYS A 172 4.05 -16.85 4.42
N ASN A 173 4.73 -15.74 4.68
CA ASN A 173 6.12 -15.76 5.15
C ASN A 173 6.23 -16.42 6.52
N SER A 174 5.34 -16.10 7.46
CA SER A 174 5.33 -16.70 8.79
C SER A 174 5.11 -18.21 8.71
N MET A 175 4.15 -18.67 7.92
CA MET A 175 3.90 -20.11 7.73
C MET A 175 5.15 -20.85 7.25
N TRP A 176 5.93 -20.24 6.34
CA TRP A 176 7.18 -20.84 5.88
C TRP A 176 8.28 -20.79 6.94
N LEU A 177 8.52 -19.63 7.56
CA LEU A 177 9.60 -19.46 8.53
C LEU A 177 9.36 -20.21 9.84
N SER A 178 8.11 -20.58 10.14
CA SER A 178 7.75 -21.38 11.30
C SER A 178 8.00 -22.88 11.14
N ASN A 179 8.54 -23.36 10.01
CA ASN A 179 8.91 -24.77 9.87
C ASN A 179 10.12 -25.11 10.77
N ASP A 180 9.99 -26.16 11.59
CA ASP A 180 11.00 -26.57 12.56
C ASP A 180 12.40 -26.71 11.95
N TRP A 181 12.50 -27.41 10.81
CA TRP A 181 13.80 -27.60 10.14
C TRP A 181 14.44 -26.31 9.65
N ILE A 182 13.64 -25.28 9.34
CA ILE A 182 14.13 -23.95 8.94
C ILE A 182 14.61 -23.18 10.17
N ILE A 183 13.84 -23.23 11.26
CA ILE A 183 14.21 -22.61 12.53
C ILE A 183 15.54 -23.18 13.03
N ASP A 184 15.64 -24.51 13.05
CA ASP A 184 16.83 -25.23 13.54
C ASP A 184 18.05 -24.92 12.68
N GLU A 185 17.91 -25.00 11.35
CA GLU A 185 19.01 -24.74 10.42
C GLU A 185 19.47 -23.28 10.45
N ASN A 186 18.54 -22.31 10.51
CA ASN A 186 18.89 -20.90 10.63
C ASN A 186 19.54 -20.59 11.99
N SER A 187 19.00 -21.13 13.09
CA SER A 187 19.58 -20.95 14.43
C SER A 187 20.99 -21.52 14.51
N PHE A 188 21.22 -22.69 13.90
CA PHE A 188 22.54 -23.28 13.79
C PHE A 188 23.52 -22.34 13.07
N TRP A 189 23.15 -21.86 11.89
CA TRP A 189 24.02 -20.99 11.10
C TRP A 189 24.27 -19.63 11.77
N GLU A 190 23.26 -19.05 12.41
CA GLU A 190 23.44 -17.82 13.20
C GLU A 190 24.44 -18.00 14.34
N LYS A 191 24.36 -19.12 15.07
CA LYS A 191 25.34 -19.45 16.13
C LYS A 191 26.73 -19.64 15.52
N MET A 192 26.85 -20.36 14.41
CA MET A 192 28.12 -20.58 13.72
C MET A 192 28.78 -19.29 13.22
N ILE A 193 28.00 -18.30 12.77
CA ILE A 193 28.51 -16.99 12.35
C ILE A 193 29.00 -16.17 13.55
N LYS A 194 28.29 -16.23 14.69
CA LYS A 194 28.65 -15.51 15.92
C LYS A 194 29.93 -16.06 16.55
N LEU A 195 30.20 -17.35 16.35
CA LEU A 195 31.45 -17.97 16.75
C LEU A 195 32.56 -17.53 15.81
N ASP A 196 33.52 -16.79 16.35
CA ASP A 196 34.68 -16.28 15.63
C ASP A 196 35.30 -17.34 14.72
N SER A 197 35.28 -17.10 13.41
CA SER A 197 35.84 -17.99 12.39
C SER A 197 37.33 -18.25 12.55
N SER A 198 38.03 -17.44 13.36
CA SER A 198 39.44 -17.64 13.69
C SER A 198 39.67 -18.65 14.83
N LYS A 199 38.65 -18.98 15.63
CA LYS A 199 38.74 -19.94 16.76
C LYS A 199 38.33 -21.36 16.41
N TYR A 200 37.52 -21.55 15.36
CA TYR A 200 37.02 -22.87 14.96
C TYR A 200 37.45 -23.19 13.53
N ALA A 201 38.09 -24.34 13.34
CA ALA A 201 38.46 -24.80 12.02
C ALA A 201 37.19 -25.22 11.26
N TRP A 202 36.68 -24.31 10.42
CA TRP A 202 35.64 -24.65 9.44
C TRP A 202 36.17 -25.79 8.57
N THR A 203 35.70 -27.01 8.84
CA THR A 203 36.05 -28.18 8.04
C THR A 203 35.57 -27.96 6.60
N GLN A 204 36.17 -28.68 5.66
CA GLN A 204 35.75 -28.59 4.26
C GLN A 204 34.26 -28.93 4.11
N ASP A 205 33.75 -29.89 4.88
CA ASP A 205 32.35 -30.30 4.85
C ASP A 205 31.43 -29.19 5.35
N VAL A 206 31.76 -28.54 6.48
CA VAL A 206 30.97 -27.40 7.01
C VAL A 206 30.92 -26.26 6.00
N LYS A 207 32.02 -25.95 5.31
CA LYS A 207 32.04 -24.95 4.23
C LYS A 207 31.11 -25.33 3.08
N GLN A 208 31.09 -26.60 2.68
CA GLN A 208 30.20 -27.08 1.61
C GLN A 208 28.72 -26.98 2.02
N TYR A 209 28.36 -27.32 3.25
CA TYR A 209 26.98 -27.14 3.74
C TYR A 209 26.57 -25.67 3.80
N TRP A 210 27.47 -24.80 4.26
CA TRP A 210 27.23 -23.37 4.27
C TRP A 210 26.94 -22.82 2.88
N ILE A 211 27.75 -23.23 1.89
CA ILE A 211 27.55 -22.84 0.48
C ILE A 211 26.18 -23.30 0.00
N LYS A 212 25.81 -24.57 0.21
CA LYS A 212 24.52 -25.13 -0.21
C LYS A 212 23.34 -24.40 0.44
N TRP A 213 23.40 -24.18 1.75
CA TRP A 213 22.38 -23.42 2.49
C TRP A 213 22.23 -22.01 1.91
N LYS A 214 23.34 -21.29 1.71
CA LYS A 214 23.34 -19.93 1.16
C LYS A 214 22.79 -19.89 -0.26
N GLU A 215 23.20 -20.80 -1.12
CA GLU A 215 22.70 -20.92 -2.49
C GLU A 215 21.18 -21.17 -2.52
N ARG A 216 20.69 -22.11 -1.71
CA ARG A 216 19.26 -22.41 -1.61
C ARG A 216 18.48 -21.21 -1.10
N THR A 217 18.87 -20.61 0.01
CA THR A 217 18.18 -19.46 0.61
C THR A 217 18.16 -18.28 -0.36
N ASN A 218 19.27 -17.99 -1.04
CA ASN A 218 19.32 -16.94 -2.05
C ASN A 218 18.39 -17.23 -3.24
N HIS A 219 18.36 -18.47 -3.71
CA HIS A 219 17.49 -18.87 -4.82
C HIS A 219 15.99 -18.76 -4.45
N GLN A 220 15.62 -19.23 -3.25
CA GLN A 220 14.26 -19.10 -2.71
C GLN A 220 13.83 -17.64 -2.60
N ASN A 221 14.69 -16.80 -2.01
CA ASN A 221 14.45 -15.36 -1.88
C ASN A 221 14.30 -14.67 -3.24
N PHE A 222 15.14 -15.03 -4.21
CA PHE A 222 15.04 -14.48 -5.56
C PHE A 222 13.70 -14.83 -6.22
N MET A 223 13.28 -16.09 -6.16
CA MET A 223 12.00 -16.52 -6.72
C MET A 223 10.81 -15.85 -6.03
N TRP A 224 10.84 -15.75 -4.70
CA TRP A 224 9.81 -15.11 -3.90
C TRP A 224 9.66 -13.62 -4.23
N ASN A 225 10.78 -12.89 -4.22
CA ASN A 225 10.78 -11.46 -4.52
C ASN A 225 10.35 -11.17 -5.96
N ASN A 226 10.78 -11.98 -6.93
CA ASN A 226 10.34 -11.84 -8.31
C ASN A 226 8.82 -12.08 -8.44
N TRP A 227 8.30 -13.08 -7.73
CA TRP A 227 6.86 -13.35 -7.72
C TRP A 227 6.06 -12.22 -7.08
N ILE A 228 6.48 -11.70 -5.92
CA ILE A 228 5.88 -10.52 -5.27
C ILE A 228 5.90 -9.32 -6.22
N HIS A 229 7.03 -9.05 -6.86
CA HIS A 229 7.16 -7.93 -7.81
C HIS A 229 6.12 -8.02 -8.92
N ASN A 230 5.95 -9.20 -9.52
CA ASN A 230 4.95 -9.42 -10.56
C ASN A 230 3.52 -9.24 -10.02
N LYS A 231 3.22 -9.74 -8.82
CA LYS A 231 1.88 -9.57 -8.22
C LYS A 231 1.59 -8.11 -7.85
N ASN A 232 2.58 -7.36 -7.37
CA ASN A 232 2.44 -5.92 -7.14
C ASN A 232 2.03 -5.17 -8.42
N GLN A 233 2.56 -5.54 -9.58
CA GLN A 233 2.16 -4.93 -10.85
C GLN A 233 0.68 -5.21 -11.16
N VAL A 234 0.24 -6.45 -10.96
CA VAL A 234 -1.17 -6.86 -11.16
C VAL A 234 -2.10 -6.11 -10.20
N ILE A 235 -1.74 -6.01 -8.91
CA ILE A 235 -2.51 -5.28 -7.91
C ILE A 235 -2.59 -3.79 -8.28
N ASN A 236 -1.47 -3.16 -8.65
CA ASN A 236 -1.44 -1.74 -9.00
C ASN A 236 -2.28 -1.42 -10.24
N HIS A 237 -2.28 -2.31 -11.23
CA HIS A 237 -3.16 -2.16 -12.39
C HIS A 237 -4.63 -2.29 -11.99
N MET A 238 -4.96 -3.30 -11.18
CA MET A 238 -6.33 -3.52 -10.68
C MET A 238 -6.88 -2.28 -9.95
N LYS A 239 -6.12 -1.74 -8.98
CA LYS A 239 -6.49 -0.54 -8.20
C LYS A 239 -6.79 0.70 -9.07
N LYS A 240 -6.18 0.75 -10.25
CA LYS A 240 -6.27 1.90 -11.16
C LYS A 240 -7.44 1.76 -12.13
N ASP A 241 -7.53 0.64 -12.82
CA ASP A 241 -8.44 0.47 -13.95
C ASP A 241 -9.91 0.64 -13.55
N LYS A 242 -10.37 -0.01 -12.49
CA LYS A 242 -11.78 0.09 -12.09
C LYS A 242 -12.15 1.47 -11.58
N LEU A 243 -11.22 2.13 -10.87
CA LEU A 243 -11.41 3.49 -10.41
C LEU A 243 -11.49 4.47 -11.59
N GLU A 244 -10.64 4.33 -12.61
CA GLU A 244 -10.68 5.19 -13.80
C GLU A 244 -12.02 5.06 -14.55
N ASP A 245 -12.52 3.84 -14.72
CA ASP A 245 -13.82 3.59 -15.35
C ASP A 245 -14.97 4.20 -14.55
N TRP A 246 -14.98 3.99 -13.23
CA TRP A 246 -15.99 4.57 -12.34
C TRP A 246 -15.93 6.10 -12.30
N ALA A 247 -14.74 6.67 -12.22
CA ALA A 247 -14.55 8.12 -12.16
C ALA A 247 -15.01 8.78 -13.46
N LYS A 248 -14.75 8.15 -14.62
CA LYS A 248 -15.22 8.64 -15.91
C LYS A 248 -16.75 8.68 -15.99
N ASP A 249 -17.43 7.62 -15.60
CA ASP A 249 -18.90 7.56 -15.56
C ASP A 249 -19.48 8.63 -14.63
N LYS A 250 -18.91 8.78 -13.43
CA LYS A 250 -19.36 9.76 -12.46
C LYS A 250 -19.05 11.21 -12.84
N TYR A 251 -17.94 11.45 -13.56
CA TYR A 251 -17.60 12.79 -14.01
C TYR A 251 -18.65 13.36 -14.98
N ASP A 252 -19.23 12.53 -15.84
CA ASP A 252 -20.30 12.97 -16.75
C ASP A 252 -21.54 13.44 -15.97
N SER A 253 -21.90 12.71 -14.91
CA SER A 253 -23.00 13.08 -14.02
C SER A 253 -22.69 14.34 -13.22
N PHE A 254 -21.47 14.44 -12.68
CA PHE A 254 -20.97 15.63 -11.99
C PHE A 254 -20.98 16.87 -12.88
N ASN A 255 -20.49 16.75 -14.11
CA ASN A 255 -20.41 17.86 -15.05
C ASN A 255 -21.79 18.39 -15.41
N LYS A 256 -22.76 17.49 -15.65
CA LYS A 256 -24.17 17.87 -15.88
C LYS A 256 -24.75 18.62 -14.69
N TRP A 257 -24.60 18.08 -13.48
CA TRP A 257 -25.05 18.74 -12.26
C TRP A 257 -24.40 20.12 -12.08
N ARG A 258 -23.08 20.22 -12.31
CA ARG A 258 -22.32 21.46 -12.16
C ARG A 258 -22.86 22.57 -13.08
N GLU A 259 -23.12 22.27 -14.35
CA GLU A 259 -23.66 23.28 -15.27
C GLU A 259 -25.04 23.77 -14.84
N ILE A 260 -25.91 22.85 -14.39
CA ILE A 260 -27.23 23.20 -13.84
C ILE A 260 -27.08 24.07 -12.59
N PHE A 261 -26.22 23.66 -11.66
CA PHE A 261 -25.95 24.40 -10.43
C PHE A 261 -25.43 25.82 -10.71
N LEU A 262 -24.49 25.98 -11.64
CA LEU A 262 -23.96 27.30 -12.02
C LEU A 262 -25.04 28.17 -12.65
N GLN A 263 -25.87 27.61 -13.54
CA GLN A 263 -27.00 28.32 -14.14
C GLN A 263 -28.02 28.78 -13.09
N ASP A 264 -28.38 27.91 -12.15
CA ASP A 264 -29.30 28.25 -11.06
C ASP A 264 -28.68 29.28 -10.11
N TRP A 265 -27.38 29.16 -9.84
CA TRP A 265 -26.64 30.10 -9.01
C TRP A 265 -26.66 31.51 -9.61
N THR A 266 -26.47 31.63 -10.94
CA THR A 266 -26.50 32.92 -11.62
C THR A 266 -27.91 33.47 -11.77
N ALA A 267 -28.88 32.65 -12.17
CA ALA A 267 -30.27 33.07 -12.34
C ALA A 267 -30.89 33.59 -11.03
N ASN A 268 -30.54 32.95 -9.90
CA ASN A 268 -31.01 33.37 -8.58
C ASN A 268 -30.14 34.47 -7.93
N GLN A 269 -29.11 34.95 -8.62
CA GLN A 269 -28.23 36.02 -8.18
C GLN A 269 -27.68 35.78 -6.76
N LYS A 270 -27.22 34.54 -6.49
CA LYS A 270 -26.82 34.07 -5.15
C LYS A 270 -25.72 34.93 -4.51
N TRP A 271 -24.91 35.62 -5.30
CA TRP A 271 -23.92 36.59 -4.82
C TRP A 271 -24.52 37.73 -3.98
N LYS A 272 -25.81 38.07 -4.12
CA LYS A 272 -26.46 39.09 -3.28
C LYS A 272 -26.42 38.75 -1.80
N GLN A 273 -26.23 37.47 -1.45
CA GLN A 273 -26.07 37.02 -0.07
C GLN A 273 -24.67 37.31 0.50
N LEU A 274 -23.67 37.62 -0.34
CA LEU A 274 -22.33 38.05 0.11
C LEU A 274 -22.32 39.48 0.64
N ALA A 275 -23.31 40.31 0.26
CA ALA A 275 -23.42 41.70 0.65
C ALA A 275 -24.31 41.95 1.90
N LYS A 276 -24.81 40.88 2.53
CA LYS A 276 -25.48 40.91 3.83
C LYS A 276 -24.49 40.57 4.94
#